data_AF-A0A242K3M0-F1
#
_entry.id   AF-A0A242K3M0-F1
#
_cell.length_a   1.000
_cell.length_b   1.000
_cell.length_c   1.000
_cell.angle_alpha   90.00
_cell.angle_beta   90.00
_cell.angle_gamma   90.00
#
_symmetry.space_group_name_H-M   'P 1'
#
loop_
_entity.id
_entity.type
_entity.pdbx_description
1 polymer ?
#
loop_
_entity_poly.entity_id
_entity_poly.type
_entity_poly.pdbx_seq_one_letter_code
_entity_poly.pdbx_strand_id
1 'polypeptide(L)'
;MHTCFATAQGMSAITGQAILLINHEKLIILFVSRITEQVVQKVEFNIEELSDSTINYGLLISNSWKFKGRGQKWSFRIQPILTLKNAQQDFLDFVKRI
;
A
#
# COMPACT_ATOMS: atom_id res chain seq x y z
N MET A 1 -13.96 -1.74 2.44
CA MET A 1 -12.67 -2.00 1.77
C MET A 1 -12.03 -0.66 1.50
N HIS A 2 -10.87 -0.40 2.09
CA HIS A 2 -10.15 0.87 1.97
C HIS A 2 -9.18 0.81 0.81
N THR A 3 -9.02 1.91 0.09
CA THR A 3 -8.21 1.98 -1.13
C THR A 3 -7.19 3.11 -1.01
N CYS A 4 -5.95 2.85 -1.41
CA CYS A 4 -4.91 3.86 -1.40
C CYS A 4 -3.97 3.69 -2.60
N PHE A 5 -3.57 4.81 -3.20
CA PHE A 5 -2.54 4.81 -4.22
C PHE A 5 -1.17 4.97 -3.58
N ALA A 6 -0.21 4.21 -4.09
CA ALA A 6 1.13 4.18 -3.55
C ALA A 6 2.18 3.98 -4.63
N THR A 7 3.42 4.25 -4.28
CA THR A 7 4.60 3.84 -5.03
C THR A 7 5.30 2.73 -4.26
N ALA A 8 5.45 1.55 -4.85
CA ALA A 8 6.26 0.49 -4.28
C ALA A 8 7.73 0.94 -4.18
N GLN A 9 8.41 0.56 -3.10
CA GLN A 9 9.79 0.94 -2.80
C GLN A 9 10.68 -0.29 -2.60
N GLY A 10 11.96 -0.16 -2.91
CA GLY A 10 12.96 -1.24 -2.77
C GLY A 10 12.74 -2.39 -3.74
N MET A 11 13.02 -3.63 -3.31
CA MET A 11 12.92 -4.83 -4.16
C MET A 11 11.48 -5.16 -4.62
N SER A 12 10.46 -4.52 -4.03
CA SER A 12 9.06 -4.65 -4.44
C SER A 12 8.66 -3.72 -5.60
N ALA A 13 9.59 -2.90 -6.12
CA ALA A 13 9.34 -1.90 -7.15
C ALA A 13 9.22 -2.47 -8.58
N ILE A 14 8.52 -3.59 -8.74
CA ILE A 14 8.32 -4.25 -10.05
C ILE A 14 7.59 -3.30 -11.03
N THR A 15 6.74 -2.42 -10.51
CA THR A 15 6.33 -1.18 -11.19
C THR A 15 6.27 -0.03 -10.20
N GLY A 16 6.69 1.16 -10.60
CA GLY A 16 6.75 2.33 -9.71
C GLY A 16 5.39 2.88 -9.23
N GLN A 17 4.27 2.18 -9.44
CA GLN A 17 2.92 2.54 -9.00
C GLN A 17 2.16 1.29 -8.54
N ALA A 18 1.41 1.44 -7.45
CA ALA A 18 0.57 0.40 -6.90
C ALA A 18 -0.76 0.97 -6.37
N ILE A 19 -1.82 0.17 -6.47
CA ILE A 19 -3.09 0.39 -5.77
C ILE A 19 -3.17 -0.65 -4.66
N LEU A 20 -3.36 -0.17 -3.43
CA LEU A 20 -3.52 -0.98 -2.24
C LEU A 20 -5.00 -1.03 -1.88
N LEU A 21 -5.57 -2.22 -1.84
CA LEU A 21 -6.93 -2.47 -1.39
C LEU A 21 -6.87 -3.30 -0.11
N ILE A 22 -7.50 -2.86 0.96
CA ILE A 22 -7.39 -3.53 2.25
C ILE A 22 -8.74 -3.60 2.98
N ASN A 23 -9.00 -4.71 3.66
CA ASN A 23 -10.09 -4.87 4.63
C ASN A 23 -9.59 -5.73 5.79
N HIS A 24 -10.48 -6.12 6.71
CA HIS A 24 -10.15 -6.93 7.90
C HIS A 24 -9.57 -8.32 7.60
N GLU A 25 -9.77 -8.84 6.39
CA GLU A 25 -9.39 -10.20 6.04
C GLU A 25 -8.18 -10.23 5.10
N LYS A 26 -8.12 -9.29 4.14
CA LYS A 26 -7.15 -9.34 3.04
C LYS A 26 -6.56 -7.97 2.71
N LEU A 27 -5.30 -8.03 2.27
CA LEU A 27 -4.61 -6.98 1.52
C LEU A 27 -4.42 -7.46 0.08
N ILE A 28 -4.85 -6.65 -0.88
CA ILE A 28 -4.62 -6.84 -2.31
C ILE A 28 -3.75 -5.69 -2.82
N ILE A 29 -2.67 -6.04 -3.50
CA ILE A 29 -1.72 -5.10 -4.10
C ILE A 29 -1.78 -5.28 -5.61
N LEU A 30 -2.19 -4.22 -6.30
CA LEU A 30 -2.23 -4.16 -7.76
C LEU A 30 -1.06 -3.31 -8.23
N PHE A 31 -0.08 -3.91 -8.88
CA PHE A 31 1.03 -3.22 -9.51
C PHE A 31 0.60 -2.68 -10.88
N VAL A 32 0.70 -1.38 -11.05
CA VAL A 32 0.25 -0.68 -12.26
C VAL A 32 1.47 -0.22 -13.04
N SER A 33 1.48 -0.49 -14.35
CA SER A 33 2.48 0.05 -15.26
C SER A 33 2.27 1.54 -15.45
N ARG A 34 3.32 2.35 -15.29
CA ARG A 34 3.26 3.80 -15.58
C ARG A 34 3.09 4.11 -17.06
N ILE A 35 3.45 3.17 -17.95
CA ILE A 35 3.44 3.39 -19.39
C ILE A 35 2.08 3.03 -19.99
N THR A 36 1.55 1.88 -19.59
CA THR A 36 0.31 1.33 -20.17
C THR A 36 -0.92 1.57 -19.30
N GLU A 37 -0.74 2.08 -18.07
CA GLU A 37 -1.80 2.26 -17.07
C GLU A 37 -2.59 0.98 -16.74
N GLN A 38 -2.03 -0.18 -17.06
CA GLN A 38 -2.63 -1.48 -16.81
C GLN A 38 -2.04 -2.15 -15.57
N VAL A 39 -2.85 -2.99 -14.92
CA VAL A 39 -2.38 -3.88 -13.85
C VAL A 39 -1.51 -4.97 -14.47
N VAL A 40 -0.24 -5.01 -14.08
CA VAL A 40 0.73 -6.01 -14.58
C VAL A 40 0.99 -7.13 -13.59
N GLN A 41 0.68 -6.92 -12.30
CA GLN A 41 0.83 -7.95 -11.28
C GLN A 41 -0.18 -7.71 -10.15
N LYS A 42 -0.72 -8.81 -9.62
CA LYS A 42 -1.58 -8.84 -8.44
C LYS A 42 -0.94 -9.72 -7.37
N VAL A 43 -0.89 -9.21 -6.14
CA VAL A 43 -0.44 -9.98 -4.97
C VAL A 43 -1.50 -9.85 -3.88
N GLU A 44 -1.82 -10.95 -3.23
CA GLU A 44 -2.78 -10.99 -2.13
C GLU A 44 -2.13 -11.53 -0.87
N PHE A 45 -2.52 -10.99 0.28
CA PHE A 45 -2.13 -11.44 1.61
C PHE A 45 -3.39 -11.55 2.47
N ASN A 46 -3.45 -12.55 3.34
CA ASN A 46 -4.37 -12.47 4.47
C ASN A 46 -3.79 -11.48 5.50
N ILE A 47 -4.63 -10.72 6.20
CA ILE A 47 -4.15 -9.72 7.18
C ILE A 47 -3.33 -10.38 8.29
N GLU A 48 -3.69 -11.60 8.70
CA GLU A 48 -2.95 -12.39 9.70
C GLU A 48 -1.53 -12.78 9.25
N GLU A 49 -1.23 -12.74 7.95
CA GLU A 49 0.13 -13.00 7.42
C GLU A 49 1.04 -11.77 7.51
N LEU A 50 0.47 -10.60 7.78
CA LEU A 50 1.20 -9.34 7.86
C LEU A 50 1.83 -9.22 9.25
N SER A 51 3.15 -9.06 9.29
CA SER A 51 3.91 -8.83 10.53
C SER A 51 4.83 -7.62 10.38
N ASP A 52 5.34 -7.10 11.50
CA ASP A 52 6.19 -5.91 11.54
C ASP A 52 5.60 -4.72 10.73
N SER A 53 4.27 -4.54 10.82
CA SER A 53 3.57 -3.43 10.19
C SER A 53 4.02 -2.11 10.83
N THR A 54 4.42 -1.14 10.02
CA THR A 54 4.84 0.17 10.50
C THR A 54 4.44 1.26 9.52
N ILE A 55 3.74 2.27 10.02
CA ILE A 55 3.45 3.50 9.28
C ILE A 55 4.35 4.62 9.78
N ASN A 56 5.11 5.24 8.88
CA ASN A 56 5.81 6.49 9.17
C ASN A 56 5.01 7.65 8.57
N TYR A 57 4.53 8.53 9.44
CA TYR A 57 3.90 9.78 9.08
C TYR A 57 4.98 10.83 8.81
N GLY A 58 5.14 11.27 7.57
CA GLY A 58 6.06 12.35 7.26
C GLY A 58 5.38 13.69 7.53
N LEU A 59 6.06 14.59 8.25
CA LEU A 59 5.54 15.93 8.58
C LEU A 59 5.22 16.78 7.32
N LEU A 60 5.85 16.51 6.18
CA LEU A 60 5.66 17.24 4.90
C LEU A 60 5.79 16.35 3.65
N ILE A 61 6.06 15.05 3.83
CA ILE A 61 6.43 14.12 2.74
C ILE A 61 5.55 12.89 2.91
N SER A 62 4.89 12.47 1.81
CA SER A 62 4.11 11.23 1.65
C SER A 62 4.35 10.17 2.74
N ASN A 63 3.28 9.72 3.41
CA ASN A 63 3.35 8.64 4.40
C ASN A 63 4.00 7.40 3.80
N SER A 64 4.74 6.64 4.60
CA SER A 64 5.26 5.34 4.18
C SER A 64 4.66 4.23 5.02
N TRP A 65 4.26 3.14 4.37
CA TRP A 65 3.81 1.93 5.03
C TRP A 65 4.75 0.79 4.67
N LYS A 66 5.20 0.06 5.70
CA LYS A 66 6.08 -1.09 5.58
C LYS A 66 5.49 -2.25 6.34
N PHE A 67 5.67 -3.46 5.83
CA PHE A 67 5.29 -4.70 6.51
C PHE A 67 6.13 -5.86 5.98
N LYS A 68 6.09 -6.99 6.68
CA LYS A 68 6.54 -8.29 6.19
C LYS A 68 5.34 -9.16 5.85
N GLY A 69 5.41 -9.84 4.71
CA GLY A 69 4.39 -10.79 4.27
C GLY A 69 5.06 -11.86 3.41
N ARG A 70 4.70 -13.13 3.64
CA ARG A 70 5.28 -14.30 2.95
C ARG A 70 6.82 -14.32 2.97
N GLY A 71 7.41 -13.95 4.10
CA GLY A 71 8.87 -13.90 4.28
C GLY A 71 9.59 -12.73 3.58
N GLN A 72 8.89 -11.86 2.86
CA GLN A 72 9.46 -10.70 2.18
C GLN A 72 9.07 -9.38 2.85
N LYS A 73 9.97 -8.39 2.83
CA LYS A 73 9.68 -7.01 3.25
C LYS A 73 9.05 -6.23 2.10
N TRP A 74 7.93 -5.58 2.39
CA TRP A 74 7.20 -4.70 1.49
C TRP A 74 7.27 -3.27 2.01
N SER A 75 7.40 -2.31 1.09
CA SER A 75 7.48 -0.89 1.44
C SER A 75 6.76 -0.07 0.39
N PHE A 76 5.87 0.80 0.83
CA PHE A 76 5.03 1.63 -0.02
C PHE A 76 5.08 3.07 0.44
N ARG A 77 5.32 3.97 -0.50
CA ARG A 77 5.12 5.41 -0.29
C ARG A 77 3.68 5.74 -0.70
N ILE A 78 2.85 6.08 0.28
CA ILE A 78 1.45 6.46 0.10
C ILE A 78 1.40 7.84 -0.54
N GLN A 79 0.84 7.92 -1.75
CA GLN A 79 0.74 9.17 -2.48
C GLN A 79 -0.55 9.92 -2.06
N PRO A 80 -0.46 11.23 -1.78
CA PRO A 80 -1.65 12.04 -1.56
C PRO A 80 -2.41 12.18 -2.88
N ILE A 81 -3.67 11.72 -2.93
CA ILE A 81 -4.58 12.08 -4.02
C ILE A 81 -5.48 13.19 -3.52
N LEU A 82 -5.28 14.38 -4.09
CA LEU A 82 -5.98 15.61 -3.72
C LEU A 82 -7.52 15.46 -3.77
N THR A 83 -8.05 14.61 -4.66
CA THR A 83 -9.49 14.38 -4.83
C THR A 83 -10.06 13.25 -3.97
N LEU A 84 -9.23 12.49 -3.22
CA LEU A 84 -9.65 11.31 -2.44
C LEU A 84 -9.16 11.36 -0.98
N LYS A 85 -9.00 12.56 -0.42
CA LYS A 85 -8.43 12.79 0.92
C LYS A 85 -9.10 11.94 2.02
N ASN A 86 -10.42 11.75 1.97
CA ASN A 86 -11.15 10.93 2.95
C ASN A 86 -10.83 9.43 2.83
N ALA A 87 -10.79 8.88 1.61
CA ALA A 87 -10.49 7.47 1.38
C ALA A 87 -9.06 7.09 1.80
N GLN A 88 -8.11 8.01 1.63
CA GLN A 88 -6.74 7.84 2.11
C GLN A 88 -6.67 7.84 3.64
N GLN A 89 -7.39 8.74 4.30
CA GLN A 89 -7.40 8.81 5.76
C GLN A 89 -7.99 7.53 6.36
N ASP A 90 -9.09 7.03 5.79
CA ASP A 90 -9.69 5.76 6.21
C ASP A 90 -8.72 4.58 6.04
N PHE A 91 -7.93 4.57 4.97
CA PHE A 91 -6.88 3.55 4.77
C PHE A 91 -5.79 3.66 5.85
N LEU A 92 -5.29 4.86 6.12
CA LEU A 92 -4.24 5.08 7.12
C LEU A 92 -4.71 4.69 8.53
N ASP A 93 -5.95 5.01 8.86
CA ASP A 93 -6.55 4.68 10.15
C ASP A 93 -6.86 3.20 10.29
N PHE A 94 -7.16 2.51 9.19
CA PHE A 94 -7.25 1.06 9.16
C PHE A 94 -5.89 0.41 9.42
N VAL A 95 -4.86 0.77 8.66
CA VAL A 95 -3.52 0.17 8.76
C VAL A 95 -2.87 0.42 10.13
N LYS A 96 -3.18 1.55 10.79
CA LYS A 96 -2.74 1.81 12.18
C LYS A 96 -3.21 0.74 13.19
N ARG A 97 -4.30 0.03 12.88
CA ARG A 97 -4.96 -0.92 13.79
C ARG A 97 -4.55 -2.38 13.52
N ILE A 98 -3.74 -2.61 12.48
CA ILE A 98 -3.16 -3.91 12.14
C ILE A 98 -1.76 -3.98 12.72
#